data_AF-A0A132BBI3-F1
#
_entry.id   AF-A0A132BBI3-F1
#
_cell.length_a   1.000
_cell.length_b   1.000
_cell.length_c   1.000
_cell.angle_alpha   90.00
_cell.angle_beta   90.00
_cell.angle_gamma   90.00
#
_symmetry.space_group_name_H-M   'P 1'
#
loop_
_entity.id
_entity.type
_entity.pdbx_description
1 polymer ?
#
loop_
_entity_poly.entity_id
_entity_poly.type
_entity_poly.pdbx_seq_one_letter_code
_entity_poly.pdbx_strand_id
1 'polypeptide(L)'
;MDDDEILYINTMMHSTLWLAKCRHQIPAWVSEFHPQKLPCKLLHDTNKHDRHGSYNWLVQVVFENAEEWIVRFPKGTKVRYPDEKVEAEVSTLKLIRDKTDIPVPEVKAWGVAEDNILGLGSFIMMSVIKGTSLDSILLKSEPGARGMRQDISDEVVAIIYRQVARFMLQLFKLDFARIGSLSEPPAGTVDIGYAASVHSRPFTWRAHEMLVLCGVDTYCPKSATFSSTTDYFTHVADGDLQQLHQQRNAVDNESDARNKLICSETLKSLIPRHVFAKYDKGPFKLICDDFGPSNMIVDNDRDLNIVGVIDWEWSYAGPCQLFSSPPRWLLLQSPNEWGRDDEEVATGYEKALQVFLEVLEEEERSTLQDMPSTERLSALMRECNEDGHNWFHCIMRDGFNGPDRFVWQQLKAATPDFDQLASAVSEEMITAFIEEKMVALAAYKLESAKKRSLSELVDVPL
;
A
#
# COMPACT_ATOMS: atom_id res chain seq x y z
N MET A 1 5.61 -16.41 22.16
CA MET A 1 5.11 -16.27 20.78
C MET A 1 3.59 -16.39 20.82
N ASP A 2 2.86 -15.49 20.16
CA ASP A 2 1.40 -15.65 20.02
C ASP A 2 1.05 -16.68 18.93
N ASP A 3 -0.24 -17.05 18.81
CA ASP A 3 -0.70 -18.05 17.84
C ASP A 3 -0.50 -17.61 16.38
N ASP A 4 -0.54 -16.31 16.10
CA ASP A 4 -0.26 -15.77 14.78
C ASP A 4 1.23 -15.89 14.49
N GLU A 5 2.09 -15.70 15.48
CA GLU A 5 3.54 -15.89 15.39
C GLU A 5 3.91 -17.39 15.28
N ILE A 6 3.20 -18.30 15.96
CA ILE A 6 3.38 -19.76 15.85
C ILE A 6 2.81 -20.30 14.53
N LEU A 7 1.63 -19.84 14.10
CA LEU A 7 1.05 -20.15 12.79
C LEU A 7 1.91 -19.55 11.68
N TYR A 8 2.44 -18.35 11.89
CA TYR A 8 3.40 -17.69 11.00
C TYR A 8 4.69 -18.49 10.91
N ILE A 9 5.28 -18.91 12.03
CA ILE A 9 6.50 -19.74 12.04
C ILE A 9 6.22 -21.10 11.40
N ASN A 10 5.13 -21.79 11.74
CA ASN A 10 4.79 -23.08 11.15
C ASN A 10 4.49 -22.96 9.65
N THR A 11 3.72 -21.97 9.23
CA THR A 11 3.36 -21.78 7.81
C THR A 11 4.52 -21.19 7.00
N MET A 12 5.39 -20.38 7.62
CA MET A 12 6.66 -19.92 7.04
C MET A 12 7.63 -21.08 6.90
N MET A 13 7.74 -21.95 7.92
CA MET A 13 8.51 -23.18 7.85
C MET A 13 7.94 -24.09 6.76
N HIS A 14 6.62 -24.30 6.69
CA HIS A 14 5.98 -25.12 5.66
C HIS A 14 6.18 -24.57 4.26
N SER A 15 5.96 -23.27 4.02
CA SER A 15 6.20 -22.64 2.72
C SER A 15 7.68 -22.64 2.34
N THR A 16 8.59 -22.38 3.28
CA THR A 16 10.05 -22.43 3.04
C THR A 16 10.55 -23.85 2.79
N LEU A 17 10.06 -24.83 3.56
CA LEU A 17 10.37 -26.26 3.39
C LEU A 17 9.82 -26.80 2.08
N TRP A 18 8.61 -26.39 1.72
CA TRP A 18 7.93 -26.87 0.52
C TRP A 18 8.50 -26.19 -0.74
N LEU A 19 8.90 -24.92 -0.65
CA LEU A 19 9.76 -24.26 -1.63
C LEU A 19 11.10 -24.97 -1.76
N ALA A 20 11.79 -25.29 -0.66
CA ALA A 20 13.04 -26.04 -0.72
C ALA A 20 12.87 -27.40 -1.40
N LYS A 21 11.72 -28.06 -1.24
CA LYS A 21 11.39 -29.32 -1.93
C LYS A 21 11.19 -29.12 -3.44
N CYS A 22 10.49 -28.08 -3.88
CA CYS A 22 10.18 -27.85 -5.31
C CYS A 22 11.20 -26.96 -6.03
N ARG A 23 12.17 -26.36 -5.33
CA ARG A 23 13.14 -25.38 -5.87
C ARG A 23 13.90 -25.91 -7.09
N HIS A 24 14.30 -27.17 -7.06
CA HIS A 24 15.03 -27.81 -8.15
C HIS A 24 14.22 -27.94 -9.44
N GLN A 25 12.88 -27.82 -9.37
CA GLN A 25 11.97 -27.91 -10.52
C GLN A 25 11.69 -26.55 -11.16
N ILE A 26 11.97 -25.44 -10.44
CA ILE A 26 11.71 -24.08 -10.92
C ILE A 26 12.36 -23.81 -12.28
N PRO A 27 13.64 -24.14 -12.54
CA PRO A 27 14.25 -23.83 -13.83
C PRO A 27 13.58 -24.55 -15.00
N ALA A 28 13.24 -25.83 -14.85
CA ALA A 28 12.54 -26.57 -15.89
C ALA A 28 11.15 -25.98 -16.17
N TRP A 29 10.41 -25.65 -15.10
CA TRP A 29 9.10 -25.01 -15.22
C TRP A 29 9.16 -23.62 -15.86
N VAL A 30 10.10 -22.76 -15.46
CA VAL A 30 10.27 -21.42 -16.04
C VAL A 30 10.68 -21.48 -17.51
N SER A 31 11.50 -22.47 -17.89
CA SER A 31 11.91 -22.67 -19.28
C SER A 31 10.71 -22.88 -20.21
N GLU A 32 9.59 -23.43 -19.70
CA GLU A 32 8.36 -23.58 -20.47
C GLU A 32 7.69 -22.25 -20.85
N PHE A 33 7.98 -21.15 -20.16
CA PHE A 33 7.44 -19.83 -20.48
C PHE A 33 8.35 -19.02 -21.40
N HIS A 34 9.61 -19.46 -21.59
CA HIS A 34 10.52 -18.78 -22.50
C HIS A 34 10.08 -19.02 -23.97
N PRO A 35 10.00 -17.98 -24.83
CA PRO A 35 9.52 -18.14 -26.21
C PRO A 35 10.30 -19.18 -27.04
N GLN A 36 11.59 -19.33 -26.76
CA GLN A 36 12.48 -20.32 -27.39
C GLN A 36 12.67 -21.60 -26.55
N LYS A 37 11.96 -21.73 -25.42
CA LYS A 37 12.11 -22.84 -24.46
C LYS A 37 13.56 -23.06 -24.02
N LEU A 38 14.31 -21.97 -23.82
CA LEU A 38 15.72 -22.05 -23.45
C LEU A 38 15.84 -22.62 -22.04
N PRO A 39 16.82 -23.51 -21.78
CA PRO A 39 17.17 -23.89 -20.44
C PRO A 39 17.60 -22.68 -19.61
N CYS A 40 17.29 -22.71 -18.32
CA CYS A 40 17.79 -21.77 -17.34
C CYS A 40 18.29 -22.49 -16.09
N LYS A 41 18.97 -21.73 -15.23
CA LYS A 41 19.37 -22.15 -13.89
C LYS A 41 18.99 -21.08 -12.87
N LEU A 42 18.90 -21.48 -11.61
CA LEU A 42 18.78 -20.52 -10.52
C LEU A 42 20.07 -19.69 -10.44
N LEU A 43 19.94 -18.39 -10.16
CA LEU A 43 21.11 -17.55 -9.90
C LEU A 43 21.88 -18.02 -8.66
N HIS A 44 21.16 -18.53 -7.66
CA HIS A 44 21.71 -19.03 -6.41
C HIS A 44 21.12 -20.42 -6.08
N ASP A 45 22.02 -21.36 -5.74
CA ASP A 45 21.64 -22.75 -5.44
C ASP A 45 20.82 -22.89 -4.15
N THR A 46 21.00 -21.95 -3.21
CA THR A 46 20.28 -21.95 -1.92
C THR A 46 19.31 -20.79 -1.84
N ASN A 47 18.26 -20.96 -1.03
CA ASN A 47 17.26 -19.92 -0.78
C ASN A 47 17.75 -18.77 0.12
N LYS A 48 18.97 -18.87 0.69
CA LYS A 48 19.55 -17.86 1.57
C LYS A 48 19.83 -16.53 0.86
N HIS A 49 19.93 -16.56 -0.46
CA HIS A 49 20.23 -15.39 -1.29
C HIS A 49 19.03 -14.95 -2.13
N ASP A 50 17.86 -15.57 -1.93
CA ASP A 50 16.65 -15.10 -2.59
C ASP A 50 16.22 -13.76 -2.01
N ARG A 51 15.73 -12.90 -2.88
CA ARG A 51 15.20 -11.61 -2.45
C ARG A 51 13.81 -11.82 -1.88
N HIS A 52 13.46 -11.03 -0.87
CA HIS A 52 12.13 -11.07 -0.29
C HIS A 52 11.69 -9.68 0.16
N GLY A 53 10.45 -9.31 -0.18
CA GLY A 53 9.78 -8.13 0.37
C GLY A 53 8.91 -8.51 1.58
N SER A 54 8.04 -7.58 2.00
CA SER A 54 7.06 -7.84 3.06
C SER A 54 6.07 -8.94 2.65
N TYR A 55 5.57 -8.89 1.41
CA TYR A 55 4.50 -9.76 0.93
C TYR A 55 4.91 -10.77 -0.13
N ASN A 56 6.14 -10.69 -0.65
CA ASN A 56 6.56 -11.51 -1.79
C ASN A 56 7.93 -12.14 -1.55
N TRP A 57 8.13 -13.30 -2.15
CA TRP A 57 9.43 -13.97 -2.26
C TRP A 57 9.80 -14.10 -3.73
N LEU A 58 11.08 -13.88 -4.05
CA LEU A 58 11.55 -13.71 -5.41
C LEU A 58 12.74 -14.64 -5.69
N VAL A 59 12.61 -15.45 -6.74
CA VAL A 59 13.67 -16.31 -7.24
C VAL A 59 14.16 -15.76 -8.56
N GLN A 60 15.47 -15.62 -8.68
CA GLN A 60 16.09 -15.17 -9.92
C GLN A 60 16.63 -16.36 -10.72
N VAL A 61 16.37 -16.36 -12.02
CA VAL A 61 16.83 -17.38 -12.97
C VAL A 61 17.62 -16.72 -14.09
N VAL A 62 18.61 -17.45 -14.61
CA VAL A 62 19.49 -17.02 -15.70
C VAL A 62 19.41 -18.06 -16.81
N PHE A 63 18.99 -17.62 -18.00
CA PHE A 63 18.91 -18.44 -19.22
C PHE A 63 20.28 -18.58 -19.88
N GLU A 64 20.44 -19.57 -20.77
CA GLU A 64 21.69 -19.81 -21.51
C GLU A 64 22.13 -18.60 -22.38
N ASN A 65 21.19 -17.78 -22.84
CA ASN A 65 21.44 -16.54 -23.57
C ASN A 65 21.81 -15.35 -22.66
N ALA A 66 22.03 -15.60 -21.36
CA ALA A 66 22.26 -14.60 -20.31
C ALA A 66 21.07 -13.66 -20.00
N GLU A 67 19.88 -13.92 -20.55
CA GLU A 67 18.66 -13.24 -20.09
C GLU A 67 18.36 -13.64 -18.64
N GLU A 68 17.87 -12.68 -17.85
CA GLU A 68 17.57 -12.90 -16.44
C GLU A 68 16.13 -12.54 -16.11
N TRP A 69 15.41 -13.48 -15.51
CA TRP A 69 14.05 -13.27 -15.03
C TRP A 69 13.98 -13.41 -13.52
N ILE A 70 13.00 -12.75 -12.94
CA ILE A 70 12.54 -12.96 -11.57
C ILE A 70 11.21 -13.68 -11.61
N VAL A 71 11.08 -14.70 -10.78
CA VAL A 71 9.83 -15.36 -10.45
C VAL A 71 9.40 -14.91 -9.06
N ARG A 72 8.28 -14.22 -8.99
CA ARG A 72 7.70 -13.62 -7.79
C ARG A 72 6.50 -14.43 -7.33
N PHE A 73 6.47 -14.77 -6.04
CA PHE A 73 5.38 -15.49 -5.39
C PHE A 73 4.87 -14.70 -4.17
N PRO A 74 3.56 -14.53 -4.00
CA PRO A 74 2.99 -14.03 -2.76
C PRO A 74 3.31 -14.96 -1.59
N LYS A 75 3.67 -14.39 -0.44
CA LYS A 75 3.92 -15.13 0.80
C LYS A 75 2.59 -15.58 1.39
N GLY A 76 2.26 -16.86 1.26
CA GLY A 76 0.97 -17.41 1.73
C GLY A 76 0.67 -17.20 3.22
N THR A 77 1.68 -16.91 4.05
CA THR A 77 1.48 -16.53 5.46
C THR A 77 1.00 -15.11 5.67
N LYS A 78 1.32 -14.21 4.75
CA LYS A 78 1.08 -12.77 4.88
C LYS A 78 0.03 -12.28 3.91
N VAL A 79 -0.20 -12.98 2.80
CA VAL A 79 -1.11 -12.56 1.74
C VAL A 79 -2.41 -13.35 1.79
N ARG A 80 -3.54 -12.62 1.87
CA ARG A 80 -4.88 -13.16 1.67
C ARG A 80 -5.31 -12.83 0.24
N TYR A 81 -6.09 -13.72 -0.38
CA TYR A 81 -6.52 -13.59 -1.78
C TYR A 81 -5.35 -13.35 -2.78
N PRO A 82 -4.32 -14.22 -2.78
CA PRO A 82 -3.10 -13.99 -3.57
C PRO A 82 -3.34 -13.93 -5.09
N ASP A 83 -4.33 -14.67 -5.59
CA ASP A 83 -4.71 -14.63 -7.02
C ASP A 83 -5.22 -13.24 -7.44
N GLU A 84 -6.10 -12.64 -6.63
CA GLU A 84 -6.67 -11.30 -6.87
C GLU A 84 -5.56 -10.23 -6.81
N LYS A 85 -4.63 -10.35 -5.85
CA LYS A 85 -3.46 -9.49 -5.74
C LYS A 85 -2.58 -9.55 -6.99
N VAL A 86 -2.25 -10.76 -7.45
CA VAL A 86 -1.40 -10.98 -8.62
C VAL A 86 -2.06 -10.45 -9.90
N GLU A 87 -3.35 -10.73 -10.09
CA GLU A 87 -4.12 -10.23 -11.23
C GLU A 87 -4.12 -8.69 -11.28
N ALA A 88 -4.34 -8.03 -10.12
CA ALA A 88 -4.33 -6.57 -10.02
C ALA A 88 -2.95 -5.96 -10.31
N GLU A 89 -1.88 -6.55 -9.77
CA GLU A 89 -0.51 -6.10 -10.00
C GLU A 89 -0.11 -6.24 -11.48
N VAL A 90 -0.40 -7.39 -12.10
CA VAL A 90 -0.09 -7.63 -13.52
C VAL A 90 -0.88 -6.69 -14.43
N SER A 91 -2.17 -6.50 -14.15
CA SER A 91 -3.03 -5.59 -14.91
C SER A 91 -2.51 -4.15 -14.84
N THR A 92 -2.05 -3.73 -13.66
CA THR A 92 -1.44 -2.42 -13.43
C THR A 92 -0.11 -2.27 -14.19
N LEU A 93 0.79 -3.26 -14.10
CA LEU A 93 2.06 -3.27 -14.85
C LEU A 93 1.84 -3.17 -16.36
N LYS A 94 0.88 -3.92 -16.90
CA LYS A 94 0.50 -3.88 -18.31
C LYS A 94 -0.01 -2.50 -18.72
N LEU A 95 -0.88 -1.89 -17.91
CA LEU A 95 -1.39 -0.53 -18.17
C LEU A 95 -0.26 0.50 -18.21
N ILE A 96 0.60 0.50 -17.19
CA ILE A 96 1.67 1.49 -17.06
C ILE A 96 2.64 1.38 -18.25
N ARG A 97 3.03 0.15 -18.60
CA ARG A 97 3.86 -0.11 -19.78
C ARG A 97 3.23 0.37 -21.09
N ASP A 98 1.92 0.24 -21.24
CA ASP A 98 1.20 0.61 -22.47
C ASP A 98 0.94 2.12 -22.58
N LYS A 99 0.78 2.82 -21.45
CA LYS A 99 0.27 4.20 -21.42
C LYS A 99 1.22 5.25 -20.88
N THR A 100 2.38 4.84 -20.39
CA THR A 100 3.38 5.75 -19.81
C THR A 100 4.78 5.36 -20.28
N ASP A 101 5.75 6.23 -20.04
CA ASP A 101 7.18 5.94 -20.19
C ASP A 101 7.84 5.49 -18.88
N ILE A 102 7.04 5.27 -17.81
CA ILE A 102 7.54 4.84 -16.50
C ILE A 102 8.24 3.48 -16.69
N PRO A 103 9.51 3.36 -16.29
CA PRO A 103 10.26 2.12 -16.50
C PRO A 103 9.78 1.05 -15.52
N VAL A 104 8.91 0.16 -15.96
CA VAL A 104 8.39 -0.97 -15.17
C VAL A 104 8.99 -2.30 -15.65
N PRO A 105 9.03 -3.36 -14.82
CA PRO A 105 9.47 -4.67 -15.29
C PRO A 105 8.53 -5.24 -16.36
N GLU A 106 9.06 -6.05 -17.28
CA GLU A 106 8.26 -6.70 -18.32
C GLU A 106 7.68 -7.98 -17.77
N VAL A 107 6.35 -8.09 -17.74
CA VAL A 107 5.67 -9.34 -17.38
C VAL A 107 5.85 -10.33 -18.52
N LYS A 108 6.59 -11.41 -18.25
CA LYS A 108 6.88 -12.51 -19.19
C LYS A 108 5.80 -13.58 -19.15
N ALA A 109 5.36 -13.92 -17.94
CA ALA A 109 4.26 -14.83 -17.68
C ALA A 109 3.69 -14.56 -16.29
N TRP A 110 2.46 -14.98 -16.05
CA TRP A 110 1.84 -14.93 -14.73
C TRP A 110 0.73 -15.98 -14.69
N GLY A 111 0.23 -16.30 -13.51
CA GLY A 111 -0.89 -17.22 -13.35
C GLY A 111 -1.43 -17.23 -11.93
N VAL A 112 -2.65 -17.74 -11.79
CA VAL A 112 -3.28 -17.99 -10.49
C VAL A 112 -2.75 -19.31 -9.90
N ALA A 113 -3.13 -19.62 -8.66
CA ALA A 113 -2.66 -20.82 -7.98
C ALA A 113 -2.93 -22.12 -8.75
N GLU A 114 -4.06 -22.21 -9.47
CA GLU A 114 -4.42 -23.37 -10.29
C GLU A 114 -3.49 -23.56 -11.51
N ASP A 115 -2.95 -22.49 -12.06
CA ASP A 115 -2.04 -22.54 -13.23
C ASP A 115 -0.63 -23.03 -12.86
N ASN A 116 -0.29 -22.99 -11.57
CA ASN A 116 1.05 -23.32 -11.10
C ASN A 116 1.18 -24.83 -10.83
N ILE A 117 1.71 -25.56 -11.81
CA ILE A 117 1.93 -27.02 -11.72
C ILE A 117 2.84 -27.44 -10.56
N LEU A 118 3.67 -26.54 -10.04
CA LEU A 118 4.52 -26.81 -8.88
C LEU A 118 3.74 -26.70 -7.57
N GLY A 119 2.52 -26.16 -7.60
CA GLY A 119 1.64 -25.90 -6.47
C GLY A 119 1.97 -24.64 -5.68
N LEU A 120 2.83 -23.74 -6.19
CA LEU A 120 3.45 -22.68 -5.37
C LEU A 120 2.56 -21.45 -5.18
N GLY A 121 1.28 -21.59 -5.49
CA GLY A 121 0.33 -20.49 -5.55
C GLY A 121 0.50 -19.65 -6.82
N SER A 122 -0.23 -18.52 -6.87
CA SER A 122 -0.11 -17.54 -7.93
C SER A 122 1.33 -17.03 -8.09
N PHE A 123 1.71 -16.62 -9.29
CA PHE A 123 3.07 -16.18 -9.59
C PHE A 123 3.10 -15.09 -10.66
N ILE A 124 4.21 -14.35 -10.69
CA ILE A 124 4.56 -13.44 -11.78
C ILE A 124 6.00 -13.72 -12.19
N MET A 125 6.24 -13.98 -13.47
CA MET A 125 7.57 -14.03 -14.09
C MET A 125 7.80 -12.71 -14.81
N MET A 126 8.91 -12.05 -14.51
CA MET A 126 9.20 -10.72 -15.06
C MET A 126 10.68 -10.49 -15.33
N SER A 127 11.01 -9.53 -16.19
CA SER A 127 12.39 -9.13 -16.45
C SER A 127 13.07 -8.55 -15.20
N VAL A 128 14.37 -8.82 -15.02
CA VAL A 128 15.18 -8.13 -14.01
C VAL A 128 15.49 -6.70 -14.47
N ILE A 129 15.24 -5.72 -13.60
CA ILE A 129 15.80 -4.37 -13.75
C ILE A 129 17.10 -4.29 -12.96
N LYS A 130 18.18 -3.88 -13.62
CA LYS A 130 19.51 -3.73 -13.02
C LYS A 130 19.69 -2.30 -12.53
N GLY A 131 20.33 -2.17 -11.37
CA GLY A 131 20.62 -0.89 -10.75
C GLY A 131 20.73 -1.00 -9.23
N THR A 132 20.69 0.15 -8.57
CA THR A 132 20.77 0.29 -7.12
C THR A 132 19.40 0.72 -6.58
N SER A 133 18.96 0.16 -5.45
CA SER A 133 17.73 0.62 -4.78
C SER A 133 17.91 2.07 -4.33
N LEU A 134 16.96 2.94 -4.68
CA LEU A 134 17.00 4.35 -4.30
C LEU A 134 16.91 4.50 -2.77
N ASP A 135 16.09 3.69 -2.12
CA ASP A 135 15.96 3.60 -0.67
C ASP A 135 17.31 3.35 0.03
N SER A 136 18.14 2.45 -0.50
CA SER A 136 19.47 2.18 0.06
C SER A 136 20.44 3.37 0.01
N ILE A 137 20.17 4.34 -0.86
CA ILE A 137 20.94 5.58 -0.99
C ILE A 137 20.42 6.64 -0.02
N LEU A 138 19.09 6.73 0.09
CA LEU A 138 18.41 7.80 0.83
C LEU A 138 18.23 7.52 2.33
N LEU A 139 18.16 6.25 2.74
CA LEU A 139 17.96 5.87 4.13
C LEU A 139 19.19 6.13 5.01
N LYS A 140 18.93 6.48 6.28
CA LYS A 140 19.97 6.52 7.31
C LYS A 140 20.57 5.13 7.51
N SER A 141 21.90 5.06 7.55
CA SER A 141 22.62 3.79 7.71
C SER A 141 22.63 3.24 9.15
N GLU A 142 22.08 3.99 10.11
CA GLU A 142 22.12 3.63 11.54
C GLU A 142 20.97 2.68 11.94
N PRO A 143 21.22 1.63 12.75
CA PRO A 143 20.18 0.72 13.22
C PRO A 143 19.07 1.46 13.98
N GLY A 144 17.84 1.37 13.50
CA GLY A 144 16.66 2.00 14.12
C GLY A 144 16.44 3.47 13.74
N ALA A 145 17.33 4.06 12.94
CA ALA A 145 17.14 5.41 12.44
C ALA A 145 16.02 5.42 11.37
N ARG A 146 15.02 6.27 11.58
CA ARG A 146 13.91 6.46 10.64
C ARG A 146 14.18 7.68 9.76
N GLY A 147 13.71 7.58 8.52
CA GLY A 147 13.63 8.65 7.55
C GLY A 147 14.89 8.90 6.73
N MET A 148 14.77 9.87 5.82
CA MET A 148 15.82 10.31 4.90
C MET A 148 17.07 10.83 5.65
N ARG A 149 18.25 10.56 5.08
CA ARG A 149 19.53 11.12 5.51
C ARG A 149 19.54 12.66 5.44
N GLN A 150 20.17 13.29 6.43
CA GLN A 150 20.26 14.75 6.52
C GLN A 150 21.45 15.36 5.77
N ASP A 151 22.40 14.54 5.33
CA ASP A 151 23.59 14.97 4.58
C ASP A 151 23.38 14.94 3.06
N ILE A 152 22.17 14.61 2.61
CA ILE A 152 21.78 14.70 1.20
C ILE A 152 21.42 16.16 0.90
N SER A 153 22.05 16.73 -0.12
CA SER A 153 21.79 18.11 -0.51
C SER A 153 20.41 18.26 -1.17
N ASP A 154 19.81 19.44 -1.02
CA ASP A 154 18.51 19.76 -1.62
C ASP A 154 18.53 19.58 -3.15
N GLU A 155 19.67 19.83 -3.81
CA GLU A 155 19.85 19.59 -5.25
C GLU A 155 19.68 18.12 -5.63
N VAL A 156 20.19 17.19 -4.82
CA VAL A 156 20.06 15.75 -5.07
C VAL A 156 18.61 15.30 -4.86
N VAL A 157 17.96 15.79 -3.79
CA VAL A 157 16.55 15.54 -3.53
C VAL A 157 15.69 16.05 -4.70
N ALA A 158 15.97 17.26 -5.21
CA ALA A 158 15.26 17.84 -6.34
C ALA A 158 15.41 17.02 -7.64
N ILE A 159 16.59 16.41 -7.91
CA ILE A 159 16.79 15.52 -9.06
C ILE A 159 15.86 14.30 -9.00
N ILE A 160 15.74 13.70 -7.81
CA ILE A 160 14.87 12.55 -7.59
C ILE A 160 13.40 12.96 -7.70
N TYR A 161 13.01 14.03 -7.00
CA TYR A 161 11.64 14.54 -7.01
C TYR A 161 11.17 14.92 -8.41
N ARG A 162 12.06 15.43 -9.25
CA ARG A 162 11.72 15.77 -10.64
C ARG A 162 11.31 14.57 -11.47
N GLN A 163 12.03 13.46 -11.33
CA GLN A 163 11.70 12.22 -12.02
C GLN A 163 10.39 11.63 -11.48
N VAL A 164 10.21 11.63 -10.15
CA VAL A 164 8.97 11.13 -9.54
C VAL A 164 7.77 12.01 -9.88
N ALA A 165 7.92 13.33 -9.92
CA ALA A 165 6.90 14.26 -10.38
C ALA A 165 6.47 13.96 -11.82
N ARG A 166 7.42 13.71 -12.74
CA ARG A 166 7.11 13.28 -14.11
C ARG A 166 6.30 11.97 -14.15
N PHE A 167 6.65 10.99 -13.31
CA PHE A 167 5.87 9.75 -13.22
C PHE A 167 4.47 10.02 -12.68
N MET A 168 4.33 10.80 -11.61
CA MET A 168 3.04 11.17 -11.05
C MET A 168 2.18 11.93 -12.05
N LEU A 169 2.74 12.82 -12.87
CA LEU A 169 1.99 13.54 -13.91
C LEU A 169 1.49 12.63 -15.03
N GLN A 170 2.22 11.56 -15.35
CA GLN A 170 1.75 10.54 -16.29
C GLN A 170 0.62 9.69 -15.68
N LEU A 171 0.78 9.26 -14.42
CA LEU A 171 -0.26 8.54 -13.69
C LEU A 171 -1.53 9.39 -13.51
N PHE A 172 -1.37 10.70 -13.29
CA PHE A 172 -2.47 11.64 -13.14
C PHE A 172 -3.31 11.78 -14.42
N LYS A 173 -2.74 11.49 -15.60
CA LYS A 173 -3.48 11.47 -16.87
C LYS A 173 -4.31 10.20 -17.07
N LEU A 174 -4.11 9.18 -16.23
CA LEU A 174 -4.87 7.92 -16.29
C LEU A 174 -6.19 8.10 -15.55
N ASP A 175 -7.25 8.35 -16.31
CA ASP A 175 -8.61 8.50 -15.79
C ASP A 175 -9.38 7.18 -15.78
N PHE A 176 -10.08 6.94 -14.68
CA PHE A 176 -10.97 5.79 -14.50
C PHE A 176 -12.38 6.24 -14.16
N ALA A 177 -13.37 5.48 -14.65
CA ALA A 177 -14.79 5.77 -14.42
C ALA A 177 -15.33 5.24 -13.08
N ARG A 178 -14.62 4.31 -12.43
CA ARG A 178 -14.99 3.70 -11.15
C ARG A 178 -13.77 3.52 -10.25
N ILE A 179 -14.01 3.46 -8.94
CA ILE A 179 -13.02 3.07 -7.93
C ILE A 179 -13.04 1.55 -7.78
N GLY A 180 -11.87 0.93 -7.89
CA GLY A 180 -11.69 -0.52 -7.86
C GLY A 180 -10.32 -0.94 -8.38
N SER A 181 -9.95 -2.20 -8.21
CA SER A 181 -8.71 -2.71 -8.79
C SER A 181 -8.88 -3.08 -10.27
N LEU A 182 -7.79 -2.94 -11.00
CA LEU A 182 -7.71 -3.34 -12.39
C LEU A 182 -7.71 -4.87 -12.46
N SER A 183 -8.45 -5.42 -13.41
CA SER A 183 -8.45 -6.85 -13.70
C SER A 183 -8.71 -7.06 -15.20
N GLU A 184 -8.46 -8.28 -15.68
CA GLU A 184 -8.81 -8.59 -17.06
C GLU A 184 -10.33 -8.48 -17.23
N PRO A 185 -10.81 -7.91 -18.35
CA PRO A 185 -12.24 -7.77 -18.56
C PRO A 185 -12.91 -9.16 -18.55
N PRO A 186 -14.13 -9.29 -17.99
CA PRO A 186 -14.87 -10.53 -18.06
C PRO A 186 -15.01 -11.01 -19.52
N ALA A 187 -15.05 -12.33 -19.72
CA ALA A 187 -15.19 -12.90 -21.05
C ALA A 187 -16.43 -12.34 -21.78
N GLY A 188 -16.22 -11.76 -22.97
CA GLY A 188 -17.29 -11.16 -23.79
C GLY A 188 -17.53 -9.66 -23.56
N THR A 189 -16.79 -9.02 -22.67
CA THR A 189 -16.81 -7.55 -22.50
C THR A 189 -15.79 -6.89 -23.43
N VAL A 190 -16.23 -5.94 -24.25
CA VAL A 190 -15.34 -5.07 -25.04
C VAL A 190 -15.28 -3.73 -24.31
N ASP A 191 -14.22 -3.52 -23.52
CA ASP A 191 -14.00 -2.21 -22.93
C ASP A 191 -13.48 -1.23 -23.98
N ILE A 192 -14.12 -0.06 -24.02
CA ILE A 192 -13.72 1.05 -24.88
C ILE A 192 -12.66 1.84 -24.09
N GLY A 193 -11.40 1.39 -24.08
CA GLY A 193 -10.37 2.04 -23.27
C GLY A 193 -9.04 1.28 -23.20
N TYR A 194 -8.44 1.30 -22.02
CA TYR A 194 -7.16 0.66 -21.69
C TYR A 194 -7.23 -0.88 -21.81
N ALA A 195 -6.06 -1.54 -21.96
CA ALA A 195 -5.97 -3.01 -22.00
C ALA A 195 -6.40 -3.70 -20.69
N ALA A 196 -6.45 -2.96 -19.58
CA ALA A 196 -7.00 -3.38 -18.30
C ALA A 196 -7.93 -2.30 -17.76
N SER A 197 -9.01 -2.72 -17.10
CA SER A 197 -10.10 -1.86 -16.66
C SER A 197 -10.58 -2.28 -15.27
N VAL A 198 -11.43 -1.45 -14.66
CA VAL A 198 -11.83 -1.61 -13.25
C VAL A 198 -13.07 -2.50 -13.15
N HIS A 199 -12.86 -3.78 -12.84
CA HIS A 199 -13.92 -4.78 -12.69
C HIS A 199 -13.96 -5.46 -11.33
N SER A 200 -13.04 -5.11 -10.44
CA SER A 200 -12.92 -5.74 -9.13
C SER A 200 -12.86 -4.71 -8.01
N ARG A 201 -13.19 -5.15 -6.80
CA ARG A 201 -13.11 -4.32 -5.59
C ARG A 201 -11.74 -3.65 -5.44
N PRO A 202 -11.66 -2.48 -4.79
CA PRO A 202 -10.36 -1.89 -4.44
C PRO A 202 -9.57 -2.88 -3.56
N PHE A 203 -8.49 -3.43 -4.08
CA PHE A 203 -7.60 -4.34 -3.37
C PHE A 203 -6.51 -3.54 -2.64
N THR A 204 -6.94 -2.74 -1.66
CA THR A 204 -6.08 -1.81 -0.91
C THR A 204 -5.23 -2.53 0.12
N TRP A 205 -4.05 -1.98 0.43
CA TRP A 205 -3.21 -2.48 1.52
C TRP A 205 -3.95 -2.47 2.87
N ARG A 206 -4.68 -1.38 3.17
CA ARG A 206 -5.47 -1.23 4.41
C ARG A 206 -6.43 -2.39 4.67
N ALA A 207 -7.31 -2.68 3.71
CA ALA A 207 -8.31 -3.75 3.87
C ALA A 207 -7.65 -5.14 3.99
N HIS A 208 -6.52 -5.35 3.31
CA HIS A 208 -5.72 -6.57 3.46
C HIS A 208 -5.15 -6.69 4.87
N GLU A 209 -4.54 -5.64 5.42
CA GLU A 209 -3.97 -5.65 6.76
C GLU A 209 -5.04 -5.77 7.85
N MET A 210 -6.22 -5.17 7.67
CA MET A 210 -7.35 -5.41 8.58
C MET A 210 -7.74 -6.89 8.65
N LEU A 211 -7.76 -7.57 7.51
CA LEU A 211 -8.04 -9.01 7.51
C LEU A 211 -6.92 -9.82 8.16
N VAL A 212 -5.66 -9.49 7.85
CA VAL A 212 -4.49 -10.26 8.32
C VAL A 212 -4.18 -10.02 9.79
N LEU A 213 -4.14 -8.76 10.22
CA LEU A 213 -3.73 -8.38 11.58
C LEU A 213 -4.88 -8.37 12.57
N CYS A 214 -6.10 -8.05 12.12
CA CYS A 214 -7.26 -7.93 13.02
C CYS A 214 -8.22 -9.11 12.94
N GLY A 215 -8.09 -9.94 11.90
CA GLY A 215 -9.05 -11.02 11.62
C GLY A 215 -10.42 -10.51 11.16
N VAL A 216 -10.51 -9.27 10.67
CA VAL A 216 -11.76 -8.63 10.26
C VAL A 216 -11.74 -8.38 8.76
N ASP A 217 -12.63 -9.05 8.03
CA ASP A 217 -12.79 -8.81 6.59
C ASP A 217 -13.66 -7.55 6.37
N THR A 218 -13.01 -6.46 5.96
CA THR A 218 -13.64 -5.18 5.62
C THR A 218 -13.80 -4.99 4.12
N TYR A 219 -13.41 -5.98 3.30
CA TYR A 219 -13.59 -5.87 1.87
C TYR A 219 -15.08 -5.92 1.47
N CYS A 220 -15.44 -5.13 0.47
CA CYS A 220 -16.65 -5.37 -0.30
C CYS A 220 -16.55 -6.67 -1.14
N PRO A 221 -17.67 -7.16 -1.72
CA PRO A 221 -17.64 -8.33 -2.61
C PRO A 221 -16.65 -8.14 -3.77
N LYS A 222 -15.98 -9.23 -4.23
CA LYS A 222 -14.95 -9.18 -5.30
C LYS A 222 -15.40 -8.40 -6.55
N SER A 223 -16.66 -8.54 -6.96
CA SER A 223 -17.22 -7.88 -8.15
C SER A 223 -17.73 -6.45 -7.92
N ALA A 224 -17.67 -5.94 -6.69
CA ALA A 224 -18.16 -4.60 -6.36
C ALA A 224 -17.12 -3.52 -6.73
N THR A 225 -17.61 -2.35 -7.12
CA THR A 225 -16.80 -1.16 -7.42
C THR A 225 -17.59 0.09 -7.05
N PHE A 226 -16.93 1.20 -6.74
CA PHE A 226 -17.61 2.43 -6.33
C PHE A 226 -17.71 3.43 -7.47
N SER A 227 -18.86 4.10 -7.58
CA SER A 227 -19.10 5.19 -8.54
C SER A 227 -18.85 6.57 -7.94
N SER A 228 -18.52 6.64 -6.65
CA SER A 228 -18.22 7.93 -6.03
C SER A 228 -17.22 7.85 -4.89
N THR A 229 -16.49 8.95 -4.68
CA THR A 229 -15.58 9.16 -3.56
C THR A 229 -16.35 9.11 -2.23
N THR A 230 -17.55 9.69 -2.17
CA THR A 230 -18.41 9.64 -0.98
C THR A 230 -18.73 8.21 -0.57
N ASP A 231 -19.15 7.36 -1.51
CA ASP A 231 -19.49 5.96 -1.22
C ASP A 231 -18.24 5.18 -0.78
N TYR A 232 -17.11 5.41 -1.45
CA TYR A 232 -15.85 4.75 -1.11
C TYR A 232 -15.34 5.16 0.28
N PHE A 233 -15.32 6.45 0.61
CA PHE A 233 -14.93 6.91 1.95
C PHE A 233 -15.89 6.44 3.03
N THR A 234 -17.19 6.39 2.75
CA THR A 234 -18.16 5.81 3.70
C THR A 234 -17.86 4.34 3.95
N HIS A 235 -17.59 3.57 2.89
CA HIS A 235 -17.21 2.16 3.02
C HIS A 235 -15.94 1.96 3.86
N VAL A 236 -14.91 2.79 3.65
CA VAL A 236 -13.67 2.71 4.44
C VAL A 236 -13.93 3.06 5.92
N ALA A 237 -14.68 4.13 6.20
CA ALA A 237 -15.00 4.52 7.58
C ALA A 237 -15.90 3.50 8.29
N ASP A 238 -16.84 2.88 7.57
CA ASP A 238 -17.64 1.77 8.07
C ASP A 238 -16.77 0.54 8.37
N GLY A 239 -15.74 0.28 7.56
CA GLY A 239 -14.74 -0.75 7.80
C GLY A 239 -13.94 -0.51 9.09
N ASP A 240 -13.58 0.74 9.39
CA ASP A 240 -12.92 1.09 10.66
C ASP A 240 -13.81 0.82 11.87
N LEU A 241 -15.07 1.25 11.79
CA LEU A 241 -16.05 0.97 12.85
C LEU A 241 -16.27 -0.54 12.99
N GLN A 242 -16.38 -1.28 11.88
CA GLN A 242 -16.49 -2.74 11.90
C GLN A 242 -15.29 -3.38 12.61
N GLN A 243 -14.07 -2.97 12.28
CA GLN A 243 -12.86 -3.47 12.93
C GLN A 243 -12.83 -3.12 14.42
N LEU A 244 -13.19 -1.88 14.79
CA LEU A 244 -13.27 -1.44 16.18
C LEU A 244 -14.27 -2.26 16.99
N HIS A 245 -15.43 -2.63 16.42
CA HIS A 245 -16.40 -3.50 17.07
C HIS A 245 -15.92 -4.97 17.15
N GLN A 246 -15.51 -5.55 16.02
CA GLN A 246 -15.28 -6.99 15.91
C GLN A 246 -13.93 -7.46 16.49
N GLN A 247 -12.85 -6.67 16.38
CA GLN A 247 -11.55 -7.08 16.90
C GLN A 247 -11.50 -6.96 18.42
N ARG A 248 -11.50 -8.08 19.15
CA ARG A 248 -11.63 -8.13 20.62
C ARG A 248 -10.62 -7.27 21.39
N ASN A 249 -9.41 -7.12 20.88
CA ASN A 249 -8.33 -6.32 21.46
C ASN A 249 -8.10 -4.97 20.75
N ALA A 250 -9.10 -4.41 20.07
CA ALA A 250 -8.99 -3.11 19.40
C ALA A 250 -8.79 -1.92 20.37
N VAL A 251 -9.00 -2.12 21.67
CA VAL A 251 -8.91 -1.09 22.71
C VAL A 251 -8.11 -1.56 23.92
N ASP A 252 -7.50 -0.64 24.65
CA ASP A 252 -6.68 -0.94 25.83
C ASP A 252 -7.48 -0.91 27.14
N ASN A 253 -8.44 0.02 27.24
CA ASN A 253 -9.27 0.29 28.42
C ASN A 253 -10.52 1.12 28.03
N GLU A 254 -11.37 1.45 29.00
CA GLU A 254 -12.62 2.21 28.79
C GLU A 254 -12.40 3.60 28.17
N SER A 255 -11.35 4.31 28.58
CA SER A 255 -11.02 5.64 28.06
C SER A 255 -10.58 5.57 26.59
N ASP A 256 -9.73 4.59 26.26
CA ASP A 256 -9.33 4.34 24.88
C ASP A 256 -10.51 3.92 24.00
N ALA A 257 -11.40 3.05 24.51
CA ALA A 257 -12.63 2.66 23.82
C ALA A 257 -13.52 3.86 23.50
N ARG A 258 -13.78 4.71 24.51
CA ARG A 258 -14.54 5.96 24.35
C ARG A 258 -13.93 6.84 23.27
N ASN A 259 -12.63 7.10 23.36
CA ASN A 259 -11.94 8.01 22.45
C ASN A 259 -11.93 7.49 21.01
N LYS A 260 -11.67 6.19 20.81
CA LYS A 260 -11.66 5.58 19.47
C LYS A 260 -13.03 5.59 18.82
N LEU A 261 -14.11 5.29 19.56
CA LEU A 261 -15.46 5.35 19.01
C LEU A 261 -15.84 6.78 18.63
N ILE A 262 -15.65 7.75 19.53
CA ILE A 262 -15.95 9.16 19.27
C ILE A 262 -15.18 9.65 18.03
N CYS A 263 -13.88 9.37 17.95
CA CYS A 263 -13.08 9.80 16.81
C CYS A 263 -13.52 9.13 15.50
N SER A 264 -13.88 7.84 15.51
CA SER A 264 -14.34 7.11 14.32
C SER A 264 -15.67 7.66 13.81
N GLU A 265 -16.65 7.88 14.70
CA GLU A 265 -17.94 8.50 14.35
C GLU A 265 -17.76 9.95 13.87
N THR A 266 -16.87 10.71 14.51
CA THR A 266 -16.56 12.08 14.09
C THR A 266 -15.93 12.10 12.71
N LEU A 267 -14.94 11.24 12.45
CA LEU A 267 -14.31 11.11 11.12
C LEU A 267 -15.32 10.78 10.04
N LYS A 268 -16.23 9.84 10.30
CA LYS A 268 -17.32 9.51 9.39
C LYS A 268 -18.23 10.71 9.10
N SER A 269 -18.53 11.53 10.12
CA SER A 269 -19.32 12.76 9.93
C SER A 269 -18.60 13.85 9.11
N LEU A 270 -17.26 13.80 9.03
CA LEU A 270 -16.44 14.74 8.28
C LEU A 270 -16.34 14.40 6.78
N ILE A 271 -16.76 13.20 6.35
CA ILE A 271 -16.67 12.78 4.93
C ILE A 271 -17.22 13.84 3.97
N PRO A 272 -18.44 14.41 4.14
CA PRO A 272 -18.97 15.40 3.19
C PRO A 272 -18.15 16.69 3.10
N ARG A 273 -17.35 17.01 4.13
CA ARG A 273 -16.47 18.19 4.15
C ARG A 273 -15.16 17.94 3.43
N HIS A 274 -14.71 16.69 3.38
CA HIS A 274 -13.46 16.34 2.71
C HIS A 274 -13.64 15.81 1.29
N VAL A 275 -14.87 15.52 0.83
CA VAL A 275 -15.12 15.17 -0.58
C VAL A 275 -15.17 16.41 -1.45
N PHE A 276 -14.31 16.48 -2.46
CA PHE A 276 -14.36 17.54 -3.46
C PHE A 276 -15.53 17.30 -4.40
N ALA A 277 -16.56 18.13 -4.33
CA ALA A 277 -17.79 17.97 -5.10
C ALA A 277 -17.55 17.78 -6.62
N LYS A 278 -16.54 18.47 -7.16
CA LYS A 278 -16.12 18.33 -8.56
C LYS A 278 -15.61 16.93 -8.91
N TYR A 279 -14.95 16.25 -7.97
CA TYR A 279 -14.30 14.96 -8.16
C TYR A 279 -15.01 13.80 -7.46
N ASP A 280 -16.21 14.04 -6.89
CA ASP A 280 -16.99 12.99 -6.21
C ASP A 280 -17.33 11.85 -7.16
N LYS A 281 -17.73 12.14 -8.41
CA LYS A 281 -18.05 11.13 -9.43
C LYS A 281 -16.89 10.85 -10.40
N GLY A 282 -15.67 11.24 -10.02
CA GLY A 282 -14.46 11.09 -10.83
C GLY A 282 -14.03 12.35 -11.59
N PRO A 283 -13.03 12.24 -12.49
CA PRO A 283 -12.32 11.01 -12.81
C PRO A 283 -11.55 10.47 -11.61
N PHE A 284 -11.51 9.14 -11.48
CA PHE A 284 -10.68 8.45 -10.50
C PHE A 284 -9.27 8.23 -11.06
N LYS A 285 -8.27 8.08 -10.19
CA LYS A 285 -6.84 8.03 -10.55
C LYS A 285 -6.21 6.72 -10.09
N LEU A 286 -5.16 6.27 -10.79
CA LEU A 286 -4.39 5.11 -10.36
C LEU A 286 -3.59 5.45 -9.10
N ILE A 287 -3.92 4.81 -7.98
CA ILE A 287 -3.24 4.90 -6.70
C ILE A 287 -2.50 3.59 -6.46
N CYS A 288 -1.26 3.67 -5.99
CA CYS A 288 -0.51 2.53 -5.47
C CYS A 288 -0.14 2.86 -4.02
N ASP A 289 -0.62 2.06 -3.06
CA ASP A 289 -0.36 2.28 -1.63
C ASP A 289 1.12 2.18 -1.26
N ASP A 290 1.91 1.44 -2.03
CA ASP A 290 3.35 1.24 -1.82
C ASP A 290 4.24 2.07 -2.78
N PHE A 291 3.66 3.07 -3.47
CA PHE A 291 4.44 3.92 -4.36
C PHE A 291 5.39 4.83 -3.56
N GLY A 292 6.69 4.70 -3.78
CA GLY A 292 7.71 5.55 -3.16
C GLY A 292 9.13 5.09 -3.47
N PRO A 293 10.16 5.78 -2.94
CA PRO A 293 11.57 5.48 -3.21
C PRO A 293 12.03 4.07 -2.82
N SER A 294 11.37 3.43 -1.84
CA SER A 294 11.51 2.00 -1.50
C SER A 294 11.44 1.08 -2.71
N ASN A 295 10.60 1.45 -3.68
CA ASN A 295 10.27 0.66 -4.86
C ASN A 295 10.83 1.26 -6.16
N MET A 296 11.89 2.07 -6.05
CA MET A 296 12.59 2.69 -7.18
C MET A 296 14.02 2.20 -7.30
N ILE A 297 14.47 1.94 -8.53
CA ILE A 297 15.81 1.50 -8.88
C ILE A 297 16.46 2.59 -9.74
N VAL A 298 17.64 3.03 -9.34
CA VAL A 298 18.47 3.98 -10.10
C VAL A 298 19.61 3.28 -10.84
N ASP A 299 20.08 3.88 -11.92
CA ASP A 299 21.21 3.40 -12.70
C ASP A 299 22.51 3.29 -11.87
N ASN A 300 22.83 4.32 -11.09
CA ASN A 300 23.98 4.39 -10.20
C ASN A 300 23.81 5.46 -9.10
N ASP A 301 24.78 5.53 -8.17
CA ASP A 301 24.79 6.42 -7.00
C ASP A 301 25.18 7.87 -7.31
N ARG A 302 25.52 8.19 -8.57
CA ARG A 302 25.95 9.53 -9.01
C ARG A 302 24.90 10.21 -9.86
N ASP A 303 24.43 9.52 -10.91
CA ASP A 303 23.51 10.09 -11.89
C ASP A 303 22.05 10.01 -11.41
N LEU A 304 21.72 9.01 -10.57
CA LEU A 304 20.43 8.83 -9.92
C LEU A 304 19.24 8.81 -10.90
N ASN A 305 19.45 8.32 -12.13
CA ASN A 305 18.37 8.17 -13.09
C ASN A 305 17.52 6.95 -12.70
N ILE A 306 16.22 7.14 -12.47
CA ILE A 306 15.31 6.06 -12.13
C ILE A 306 15.09 5.21 -13.39
N VAL A 307 15.64 3.99 -13.38
CA VAL A 307 15.57 3.00 -14.45
C VAL A 307 14.59 1.87 -14.13
N GLY A 308 13.94 1.92 -12.96
CA GLY A 308 12.91 0.98 -12.56
C GLY A 308 11.98 1.54 -11.49
N VAL A 309 10.68 1.41 -11.70
CA VAL A 309 9.64 1.52 -10.67
C VAL A 309 8.99 0.15 -10.57
N ILE A 310 9.27 -0.52 -9.46
CA ILE A 310 8.84 -1.90 -9.20
C ILE A 310 7.70 -1.90 -8.18
N ASP A 311 7.24 -3.10 -7.83
CA ASP A 311 6.28 -3.34 -6.76
C ASP A 311 4.96 -2.54 -6.87
N TRP A 312 4.21 -2.79 -7.95
CA TRP A 312 2.89 -2.19 -8.18
C TRP A 312 1.76 -2.95 -7.48
N GLU A 313 2.07 -3.65 -6.38
CA GLU A 313 1.05 -4.25 -5.53
C GLU A 313 0.21 -3.18 -4.83
N TRP A 314 -0.98 -3.58 -4.36
CA TRP A 314 -1.92 -2.66 -3.70
C TRP A 314 -2.34 -1.47 -4.58
N SER A 315 -2.33 -1.68 -5.90
CA SER A 315 -2.76 -0.68 -6.88
C SER A 315 -4.26 -0.78 -7.17
N TYR A 316 -4.91 0.38 -7.23
CA TYR A 316 -6.34 0.50 -7.53
C TYR A 316 -6.64 1.88 -8.13
N ALA A 317 -7.72 1.97 -8.91
CA ALA A 317 -8.32 3.26 -9.22
C ALA A 317 -9.02 3.80 -7.97
N GLY A 318 -8.67 5.00 -7.53
CA GLY A 318 -9.18 5.62 -6.31
C GLY A 318 -9.50 7.12 -6.47
N PRO A 319 -10.00 7.76 -5.41
CA PRO A 319 -10.36 9.19 -5.43
C PRO A 319 -9.22 10.10 -5.92
N CYS A 320 -9.53 11.03 -6.83
CA CYS A 320 -8.56 12.00 -7.35
C CYS A 320 -7.88 12.80 -6.22
N GLN A 321 -8.63 13.16 -5.19
CA GLN A 321 -8.15 13.88 -4.01
C GLN A 321 -7.19 13.06 -3.12
N LEU A 322 -7.29 11.73 -3.09
CA LEU A 322 -6.28 10.89 -2.44
C LEU A 322 -4.97 10.92 -3.24
N PHE A 323 -5.05 10.83 -4.56
CA PHE A 323 -3.87 10.94 -5.43
C PHE A 323 -3.23 12.33 -5.37
N SER A 324 -4.06 13.37 -5.25
CA SER A 324 -3.61 14.76 -5.22
C SER A 324 -3.08 15.19 -3.85
N SER A 325 -3.18 14.35 -2.81
CA SER A 325 -2.63 14.69 -1.50
C SER A 325 -1.10 14.69 -1.50
N PRO A 326 -0.47 15.50 -0.63
CA PRO A 326 0.97 15.48 -0.41
C PRO A 326 1.53 14.05 -0.31
N PRO A 327 2.62 13.72 -1.03
CA PRO A 327 3.14 12.36 -1.04
C PRO A 327 3.59 11.92 0.35
N ARG A 328 3.16 10.72 0.76
CA ARG A 328 3.46 10.16 2.09
C ARG A 328 4.93 9.77 2.27
N TRP A 329 5.69 9.67 1.18
CA TRP A 329 7.05 9.14 1.17
C TRP A 329 8.14 10.22 1.08
N LEU A 330 7.81 11.52 1.15
CA LEU A 330 8.79 12.60 0.99
C LEU A 330 9.97 12.51 1.99
N LEU A 331 9.75 11.98 3.19
CA LEU A 331 10.82 11.70 4.16
C LEU A 331 11.14 10.22 4.32
N LEU A 332 10.73 9.38 3.36
CA LEU A 332 10.76 7.90 3.45
C LEU A 332 9.98 7.33 4.64
N GLN A 333 9.12 8.14 5.24
CA GLN A 333 8.29 7.75 6.36
C GLN A 333 6.92 8.41 6.24
N SER A 334 5.87 7.61 6.37
CA SER A 334 4.49 8.07 6.32
C SER A 334 4.16 8.98 7.52
N PRO A 335 3.41 10.08 7.34
CA PRO A 335 2.87 10.88 8.45
C PRO A 335 2.06 10.07 9.48
N ASN A 336 1.43 8.99 9.04
CA ASN A 336 0.69 8.04 9.87
C ASN A 336 1.57 7.35 10.95
N GLU A 337 2.88 7.30 10.74
CA GLU A 337 3.82 6.67 11.66
C GLU A 337 4.35 7.63 12.74
N TRP A 338 4.15 8.93 12.55
CA TRP A 338 4.69 9.95 13.45
C TRP A 338 3.95 9.97 14.79
N GLY A 339 4.75 10.08 15.85
CA GLY A 339 4.30 10.31 17.22
C GLY A 339 3.77 11.72 17.40
N ARG A 340 3.09 11.92 18.54
CA ARG A 340 2.51 13.21 18.93
C ARG A 340 3.52 14.37 18.89
N ASP A 341 4.74 14.11 19.32
CA ASP A 341 5.77 15.14 19.55
C ASP A 341 6.80 15.25 18.40
N ASP A 342 6.51 14.67 17.22
CA ASP A 342 7.42 14.65 16.05
C ASP A 342 7.41 15.96 15.24
N GLU A 343 7.41 17.12 15.91
CA GLU A 343 7.34 18.46 15.26
C GLU A 343 8.53 18.72 14.32
N GLU A 344 9.72 18.21 14.65
CA GLU A 344 10.91 18.34 13.81
C GLU A 344 10.75 17.57 12.49
N VAL A 345 10.17 16.36 12.55
CA VAL A 345 9.88 15.54 11.36
C VAL A 345 8.85 16.24 10.49
N ALA A 346 7.79 16.78 11.09
CA ALA A 346 6.77 17.55 10.38
C ALA A 346 7.36 18.80 9.70
N THR A 347 8.28 19.50 10.37
CA THR A 347 8.99 20.67 9.79
C THR A 347 9.86 20.26 8.60
N GLY A 348 10.56 19.12 8.71
CA GLY A 348 11.33 18.56 7.60
C GLY A 348 10.44 18.16 6.42
N TYR A 349 9.26 17.62 6.71
CA TYR A 349 8.30 17.20 5.69
C TYR A 349 7.75 18.41 4.93
N GLU A 350 7.37 19.47 5.63
CA GLU A 350 6.88 20.69 5.00
C GLU A 350 7.94 21.31 4.06
N LYS A 351 9.21 21.34 4.48
CA LYS A 351 10.32 21.77 3.60
C LYS A 351 10.42 20.90 2.35
N ALA A 352 10.40 19.58 2.52
CA ALA A 352 10.44 18.64 1.41
C ALA A 352 9.22 18.78 0.47
N LEU A 353 8.05 19.05 1.03
CA LEU A 353 6.82 19.29 0.27
C LEU A 353 6.93 20.55 -0.57
N GLN A 354 7.49 21.65 -0.05
CA GLN A 354 7.69 22.86 -0.83
C GLN A 354 8.65 22.62 -2.02
N VAL A 355 9.78 21.93 -1.79
CA VAL A 355 10.69 21.55 -2.88
C VAL A 355 9.97 20.67 -3.92
N PHE A 356 9.17 19.70 -3.47
CA PHE A 356 8.42 18.83 -4.38
C PHE A 356 7.38 19.62 -5.19
N LEU A 357 6.64 20.54 -4.57
CA LEU A 357 5.64 21.36 -5.24
C LEU A 357 6.27 22.30 -6.29
N GLU A 358 7.40 22.93 -5.97
CA GLU A 358 8.14 23.77 -6.92
C GLU A 358 8.56 22.96 -8.16
N VAL A 359 9.13 21.78 -7.94
CA VAL A 359 9.54 20.86 -9.00
C VAL A 359 8.32 20.37 -9.80
N LEU A 360 7.21 20.04 -9.14
CA LEU A 360 5.99 19.60 -9.80
C LEU A 360 5.42 20.70 -10.71
N GLU A 361 5.34 21.94 -10.23
CA GLU A 361 4.87 23.09 -11.03
C GLU A 361 5.76 23.39 -12.24
N GLU A 362 7.07 23.18 -12.12
CA GLU A 362 7.99 23.27 -13.27
C GLU A 362 7.70 22.21 -14.33
N GLU A 363 7.53 20.96 -13.93
CA GLU A 363 7.26 19.86 -14.84
C GLU A 363 5.86 19.98 -15.50
N GLU A 364 4.87 20.47 -14.77
CA GLU A 364 3.52 20.73 -15.28
C GLU A 364 3.49 21.78 -16.40
N ARG A 365 4.35 22.81 -16.33
CA ARG A 365 4.46 23.83 -17.39
C ARG A 365 4.82 23.23 -18.75
N SER A 366 5.51 22.08 -18.75
CA SER A 366 5.89 21.37 -19.97
C SER A 366 4.87 20.31 -20.40
N THR A 367 4.15 19.69 -19.45
CA THR A 367 3.36 18.47 -19.70
C THR A 367 1.84 18.64 -19.64
N LEU A 368 1.33 19.73 -19.04
CA LEU A 368 -0.09 20.01 -18.79
C LEU A 368 -0.48 21.43 -19.25
N GLN A 369 0.01 21.85 -20.41
CA GLN A 369 -0.25 23.19 -20.95
C GLN A 369 -1.75 23.47 -21.19
N ASP A 370 -2.49 22.45 -21.61
CA ASP A 370 -3.92 22.54 -21.91
C ASP A 370 -4.82 22.43 -20.66
N MET A 371 -4.25 22.05 -19.51
CA MET A 371 -5.01 21.91 -18.26
C MET A 371 -5.06 23.26 -17.51
N PRO A 372 -6.25 23.70 -17.05
CA PRO A 372 -6.38 24.91 -16.24
C PRO A 372 -5.48 24.83 -15.00
N SER A 373 -4.84 25.93 -14.62
CA SER A 373 -3.87 25.94 -13.51
C SER A 373 -4.46 25.46 -12.19
N THR A 374 -5.74 25.73 -11.93
CA THR A 374 -6.47 25.29 -10.73
C THR A 374 -6.80 23.80 -10.72
N GLU A 375 -6.64 23.11 -11.84
CA GLU A 375 -6.92 21.67 -11.98
C GLU A 375 -5.65 20.83 -12.06
N ARG A 376 -4.49 21.50 -12.05
CA ARG A 376 -3.18 20.84 -12.04
C ARG A 376 -2.93 20.17 -10.70
N LEU A 377 -2.11 19.13 -10.73
CA LEU A 377 -1.82 18.31 -9.56
C LEU A 377 -1.19 19.13 -8.44
N SER A 378 -0.28 20.05 -8.77
CA SER A 378 0.33 20.96 -7.78
C SER A 378 -0.70 21.83 -7.06
N ALA A 379 -1.67 22.40 -7.79
CA ALA A 379 -2.70 23.25 -7.23
C ALA A 379 -3.65 22.45 -6.32
N LEU A 380 -4.09 21.28 -6.77
CA LEU A 380 -4.92 20.37 -5.95
C LEU A 380 -4.16 19.91 -4.70
N MET A 381 -2.85 19.69 -4.80
CA MET A 381 -2.01 19.28 -3.68
C MET A 381 -1.82 20.38 -2.65
N ARG A 382 -1.66 21.64 -3.09
CA ARG A 382 -1.66 22.82 -2.19
C ARG A 382 -2.99 22.96 -1.48
N GLU A 383 -4.11 22.89 -2.21
CA GLU A 383 -5.46 22.91 -1.62
C GLU A 383 -5.62 21.81 -0.57
N CYS A 384 -5.19 20.58 -0.88
CA CYS A 384 -5.25 19.47 0.09
C CYS A 384 -4.42 19.72 1.35
N ASN A 385 -3.28 20.41 1.24
CA ASN A 385 -2.39 20.69 2.36
C ASN A 385 -2.88 21.87 3.22
N GLU A 386 -3.26 22.98 2.58
CA GLU A 386 -3.63 24.24 3.25
C GLU A 386 -4.95 24.11 4.01
N ASP A 387 -5.93 23.40 3.44
CA ASP A 387 -7.25 23.19 4.06
C ASP A 387 -7.29 21.95 4.97
N GLY A 388 -6.16 21.25 5.14
CA GLY A 388 -6.03 20.09 6.03
C GLY A 388 -6.73 18.81 5.56
N HIS A 389 -7.15 18.73 4.28
CA HIS A 389 -7.70 17.51 3.70
C HIS A 389 -6.70 16.34 3.71
N ASN A 390 -5.41 16.64 3.56
CA ASN A 390 -4.33 15.67 3.61
C ASN A 390 -4.35 14.82 4.91
N TRP A 391 -4.66 15.41 6.07
CA TRP A 391 -4.72 14.70 7.35
C TRP A 391 -5.88 13.71 7.38
N PHE A 392 -7.03 14.11 6.87
CA PHE A 392 -8.17 13.19 6.66
C PHE A 392 -7.79 12.06 5.70
N HIS A 393 -7.17 12.39 4.57
CA HIS A 393 -6.73 11.40 3.57
C HIS A 393 -5.69 10.41 4.11
N CYS A 394 -4.76 10.86 4.95
CA CYS A 394 -3.83 9.98 5.66
C CYS A 394 -4.58 8.93 6.50
N ILE A 395 -5.56 9.36 7.29
CA ILE A 395 -6.36 8.46 8.13
C ILE A 395 -7.20 7.51 7.26
N MET A 396 -7.82 8.00 6.19
CA MET A 396 -8.61 7.18 5.25
C MET A 396 -7.80 6.19 4.42
N ARG A 397 -6.51 6.44 4.19
CA ARG A 397 -5.67 5.55 3.39
C ARG A 397 -5.00 4.44 4.19
N ASP A 398 -4.42 4.76 5.35
CA ASP A 398 -3.58 3.79 6.08
C ASP A 398 -4.34 2.96 7.11
N GLY A 399 -5.24 3.60 7.85
CA GLY A 399 -5.89 2.97 9.02
C GLY A 399 -4.90 2.79 10.15
N PHE A 400 -5.33 2.23 11.28
CA PHE A 400 -4.46 1.93 12.42
C PHE A 400 -3.83 3.15 13.15
N ASN A 401 -4.28 4.37 12.88
CA ASN A 401 -3.85 5.54 13.63
C ASN A 401 -4.72 5.71 14.89
N GLY A 402 -4.11 5.57 16.07
CA GLY A 402 -4.75 5.95 17.33
C GLY A 402 -5.12 7.44 17.36
N PRO A 403 -6.19 7.84 18.06
CA PRO A 403 -6.63 9.24 18.19
C PRO A 403 -5.59 10.23 18.77
N ASP A 404 -4.49 9.71 19.28
CA ASP A 404 -3.34 10.40 19.87
C ASP A 404 -2.19 10.65 18.88
N ARG A 405 -2.22 10.03 17.69
CA ARG A 405 -1.19 10.15 16.65
C ARG A 405 -1.19 11.54 16.01
N PHE A 406 -0.05 11.93 15.43
CA PHE A 406 0.16 13.25 14.83
C PHE A 406 -0.95 13.64 13.84
N VAL A 407 -1.29 12.74 12.91
CA VAL A 407 -2.32 12.98 11.88
C VAL A 407 -3.69 13.34 12.46
N TRP A 408 -4.08 12.75 13.59
CA TRP A 408 -5.34 13.07 14.26
C TRP A 408 -5.31 14.44 14.93
N GLN A 409 -4.17 14.84 15.48
CA GLN A 409 -4.01 16.16 16.09
C GLN A 409 -4.10 17.25 15.02
N GLN A 410 -3.46 17.03 13.87
CA GLN A 410 -3.54 17.96 12.75
C GLN A 410 -4.95 18.03 12.17
N LEU A 411 -5.66 16.90 12.01
CA LEU A 411 -7.06 16.92 11.58
C LEU A 411 -7.96 17.69 12.55
N LYS A 412 -7.77 17.49 13.87
CA LYS A 412 -8.51 18.23 14.92
C LYS A 412 -8.21 19.73 14.85
N ALA A 413 -6.94 20.10 14.73
CA ALA A 413 -6.53 21.50 14.60
C ALA A 413 -7.09 22.17 13.34
N ALA A 414 -7.17 21.44 12.24
CA ALA A 414 -7.76 21.90 10.98
C ALA A 414 -9.30 21.93 10.99
N THR A 415 -9.96 21.41 12.02
CA THR A 415 -11.43 21.31 12.12
C THR A 415 -11.94 22.11 13.32
N PRO A 416 -12.30 23.40 13.17
CA PRO A 416 -12.63 24.28 14.29
C PRO A 416 -13.79 23.81 15.19
N ASP A 417 -14.74 23.06 14.64
CA ASP A 417 -15.90 22.50 15.33
C ASP A 417 -15.77 21.00 15.65
N PHE A 418 -14.54 20.45 15.62
CA PHE A 418 -14.30 19.02 15.90
C PHE A 418 -14.90 18.60 17.24
N ASP A 419 -14.66 19.37 18.30
CA ASP A 419 -15.15 19.04 19.65
C ASP A 419 -16.68 19.07 19.74
N GLN A 420 -17.33 19.93 18.93
CA GLN A 420 -18.79 19.96 18.83
C GLN A 420 -19.33 18.68 18.16
N LEU A 421 -18.69 18.24 17.06
CA LEU A 421 -19.05 17.00 16.38
C LEU A 421 -18.80 15.78 17.27
N ALA A 422 -17.66 15.75 17.96
CA ALA A 422 -17.33 14.71 18.92
C ALA A 422 -18.33 14.63 20.07
N SER A 423 -18.80 15.78 20.56
CA SER A 423 -19.84 15.86 21.61
C SER A 423 -21.24 15.47 21.12
N ALA A 424 -21.46 15.39 19.81
CA ALA A 424 -22.73 14.96 19.22
C ALA A 424 -22.86 13.43 19.14
N VAL A 425 -21.77 12.69 19.39
CA VAL A 425 -21.79 11.23 19.47
C VAL A 425 -22.59 10.81 20.72
N SER A 426 -23.56 9.92 20.53
CA SER A 426 -24.52 9.55 21.58
C SER A 426 -23.83 8.89 22.79
N GLU A 427 -24.06 9.42 23.99
CA GLU A 427 -23.59 8.79 25.25
C GLU A 427 -24.17 7.40 25.47
N GLU A 428 -25.39 7.13 24.98
CA GLU A 428 -25.99 5.80 25.03
C GLU A 428 -25.21 4.81 24.16
N MET A 429 -24.84 5.22 22.94
CA MET A 429 -24.01 4.44 22.04
C MET A 429 -22.61 4.20 22.62
N ILE A 430 -21.99 5.24 23.19
CA ILE A 430 -20.68 5.16 23.82
C ILE A 430 -20.71 4.17 25.00
N THR A 431 -21.71 4.27 25.87
CA THR A 431 -21.83 3.39 27.04
C THR A 431 -22.02 1.93 26.61
N ALA A 432 -22.95 1.67 25.69
CA ALA A 432 -23.20 0.34 25.17
C ALA A 432 -21.95 -0.28 24.52
N PHE A 433 -21.23 0.51 23.71
CA PHE A 433 -19.98 0.07 23.10
C PHE A 433 -18.90 -0.27 24.14
N ILE A 434 -18.69 0.58 25.16
CA ILE A 434 -17.69 0.35 26.20
C ILE A 434 -18.00 -0.96 26.95
N GLU A 435 -19.26 -1.18 27.34
CA GLU A 435 -19.68 -2.41 28.02
C GLU A 435 -19.38 -3.66 27.19
N GLU A 436 -19.79 -3.67 25.92
CA GLU A 436 -19.50 -4.76 24.98
C GLU A 436 -17.98 -4.99 24.84
N LYS A 437 -17.24 -3.90 24.66
CA LYS A 437 -15.81 -3.95 24.36
C LYS A 437 -14.98 -4.42 25.54
N MET A 438 -15.30 -4.00 26.77
CA MET A 438 -14.58 -4.44 27.96
C MET A 438 -14.77 -5.94 28.21
N VAL A 439 -15.96 -6.49 27.93
CA VAL A 439 -16.20 -7.95 27.98
C VAL A 439 -15.34 -8.67 26.94
N ALA A 440 -15.33 -8.18 25.70
CA ALA A 440 -14.52 -8.77 24.62
C ALA A 440 -13.01 -8.74 24.94
N LEU A 441 -12.51 -7.62 25.45
CA LEU A 441 -11.11 -7.43 25.85
C LEU A 441 -10.72 -8.34 27.03
N ALA A 442 -11.57 -8.45 28.05
CA ALA A 442 -11.33 -9.35 29.18
C ALA A 442 -11.24 -10.81 28.72
N ALA A 443 -12.14 -11.23 27.84
CA ALA A 443 -12.10 -12.57 27.26
C ALA A 443 -10.81 -12.79 26.45
N TYR A 444 -10.37 -11.79 25.66
CA TYR A 444 -9.13 -11.87 24.88
C TYR A 444 -7.91 -11.99 25.80
N LYS A 445 -7.81 -11.17 26.85
CA LYS A 445 -6.72 -11.22 27.82
C LYS A 445 -6.64 -12.58 28.52
N LEU A 446 -7.78 -13.17 28.86
CA LEU A 446 -7.84 -14.51 29.45
C LEU A 446 -7.34 -15.60 28.48
N GLU A 447 -7.75 -15.53 27.22
CA GLU A 447 -7.31 -16.47 26.19
C GLU A 447 -5.81 -16.33 25.89
N SER A 448 -5.32 -15.09 25.76
CA SER A 448 -3.90 -14.79 25.55
C SER A 448 -3.04 -15.29 26.72
N ALA A 449 -3.49 -15.10 27.97
CA ALA A 449 -2.80 -15.61 29.15
C ALA A 449 -2.71 -17.14 29.17
N LYS A 450 -3.81 -17.84 28.84
CA LYS A 450 -3.82 -19.31 28.71
C LYS A 450 -2.82 -19.77 27.64
N LYS A 451 -2.76 -19.09 26.50
CA LYS A 451 -1.83 -19.41 25.41
C LYS A 451 -0.37 -19.21 25.80
N ARG A 452 -0.04 -18.09 26.46
CA ARG A 452 1.32 -17.85 26.99
C ARG A 452 1.76 -18.93 27.96
N SER A 453 0.86 -19.35 28.87
CA SER A 453 1.16 -20.44 29.80
C SER A 453 1.37 -21.79 29.10
N LEU A 454 0.70 -22.03 27.97
CA LEU A 454 0.90 -23.22 27.14
C LEU A 454 2.22 -23.16 26.35
N SER A 455 2.59 -22.02 25.79
CA SER A 455 3.88 -21.88 25.07
C SER A 455 5.07 -22.06 26.00
N GLU A 456 4.99 -21.54 27.24
CA GLU A 456 6.04 -21.73 28.25
C GLU A 456 6.20 -23.20 28.70
N LEU A 457 5.16 -24.03 28.54
CA LEU A 457 5.21 -25.47 28.81
C LEU A 457 5.79 -26.29 27.65
N VAL A 458 5.82 -25.74 26.43
CA VAL A 458 6.34 -26.40 25.22
C VAL A 458 7.82 -26.05 24.97
N ASP A 459 8.33 -24.95 25.53
CA ASP A 459 9.75 -24.55 25.51
C ASP A 459 10.63 -25.34 26.53
N VAL A 460 10.30 -26.60 26.80
CA VAL A 460 11.21 -27.51 27.51
C VAL A 460 12.29 -27.95 26.51
N PRO A 461 13.59 -27.71 26.79
CA PRO A 461 14.65 -27.98 25.83
C PRO A 461 14.73 -29.48 25.52
N LEU A 462 14.68 -29.81 24.22
CA LEU A 462 15.18 -31.08 23.68
C LEU A 462 16.69 -31.01 23.48
#